data_AF-A0A1R3K3P9-F1
#
_entry.id   AF-A0A1R3K3P9-F1
#
_cell.length_a   1.000
_cell.length_b   1.000
_cell.length_c   1.000
_cell.angle_alpha   90.00
_cell.angle_beta   90.00
_cell.angle_gamma   90.00
#
_symmetry.space_group_name_H-M   'P 1'
#
loop_
_entity.id
_entity.type
_entity.pdbx_description
1 polymer ?
#
loop_
_entity_poly.entity_id
_entity_poly.type
_entity_poly.pdbx_seq_one_letter_code
_entity_poly.pdbx_strand_id
1 'polypeptide(L)'
;MAREIVAEVCDIVTERGARLAGAGIVAIIKKLGRIANRKSVIIIEGGLYEHYRIFRNYLHSSVWEMLGNELSDNIIVEHSHGGSGAGALFLAASQNPTVS
;
A
#
# COMPACT_ATOMS: atom_id res chain seq x y z
N MET A 1 19.03 20.49 19.60
CA MET A 1 17.74 20.59 20.31
C MET A 1 16.55 20.81 19.38
N ALA A 2 16.28 22.01 18.83
CA ALA A 2 15.04 22.22 18.02
C ALA A 2 14.92 21.29 16.80
N ARG A 3 16.02 21.06 16.06
CA ARG A 3 16.04 20.14 14.91
C ARG A 3 15.78 18.69 15.29
N GLU A 4 16.25 18.24 16.45
CA GLU A 4 16.04 16.87 16.95
C GLU A 4 14.57 16.66 17.32
N ILE A 5 13.97 17.61 18.04
CA ILE A 5 12.55 17.59 18.40
C ILE A 5 11.68 17.55 17.14
N VAL A 6 12.00 18.37 16.12
CA VAL A 6 11.27 18.35 14.84
C VAL A 6 11.38 16.99 14.16
N ALA A 7 12.57 16.39 14.12
CA ALA A 7 12.77 15.08 13.52
C ALA A 7 11.96 13.99 14.25
N GLU A 8 11.92 14.03 15.58
CA GLU A 8 11.16 13.09 16.42
C GLU A 8 9.65 13.22 16.19
N VAL A 9 9.12 14.45 16.15
CA VAL A 9 7.70 14.68 15.84
C VAL A 9 7.37 14.19 14.42
N CYS A 10 8.23 14.47 13.44
CA CYS A 10 8.05 13.97 12.07
C CYS A 10 8.03 12.44 12.02
N ASP A 11 8.87 11.76 12.79
CA ASP A 11 8.91 10.30 12.86
C ASP A 11 7.60 9.74 13.45
N ILE A 12 7.13 10.29 14.58
CA ILE A 12 5.85 9.91 15.21
C ILE A 12 4.67 10.08 14.23
N VAL A 13 4.61 11.21 13.53
CA VAL A 13 3.55 11.48 12.55
C VAL A 13 3.64 10.51 11.37
N THR A 14 4.86 10.23 10.90
CA THR A 14 5.13 9.30 9.80
C THR A 14 4.70 7.88 10.17
N GLU A 15 5.11 7.40 11.35
CA GLU A 15 4.76 6.08 11.86
C GLU A 15 3.24 5.93 11.97
N ARG A 16 2.56 6.88 12.63
CA ARG A 16 1.10 6.85 12.77
C ARG A 16 0.41 6.78 11.41
N GLY A 17 0.84 7.61 10.46
CA GLY A 17 0.26 7.64 9.11
C GLY A 17 0.45 6.31 8.38
N ALA A 18 1.65 5.76 8.45
CA ALA A 18 1.99 4.50 7.78
C ALA A 18 1.23 3.30 8.39
N ARG A 19 1.13 3.23 9.72
CA ARG A 19 0.38 2.17 10.43
C ARG A 19 -1.12 2.22 10.13
N LEU A 20 -1.71 3.42 10.06
CA LEU A 20 -3.12 3.59 9.69
C LEU A 20 -3.38 3.18 8.23
N ALA A 21 -2.48 3.52 7.31
CA ALA A 21 -2.56 3.08 5.92
C ALA A 21 -2.47 1.55 5.80
N GLY A 22 -1.54 0.92 6.53
CA GLY A 22 -1.41 -0.53 6.63
C GLY A 22 -2.68 -1.20 7.16
N ALA A 23 -3.27 -0.67 8.25
CA ALA A 23 -4.55 -1.14 8.77
C ALA A 23 -5.69 -1.06 7.74
N GLY A 24 -5.73 0.02 6.96
CA GLY A 24 -6.68 0.19 5.87
C GLY A 24 -6.55 -0.88 4.80
N ILE A 25 -5.31 -1.18 4.37
CA ILE A 25 -5.02 -2.26 3.41
C ILE A 25 -5.51 -3.60 3.97
N VAL A 26 -5.12 -3.95 5.20
CA VAL A 26 -5.54 -5.20 5.85
C VAL A 26 -7.06 -5.29 5.95
N ALA A 27 -7.75 -4.19 6.30
CA ALA A 27 -9.20 -4.15 6.39
C ALA A 27 -9.88 -4.41 5.03
N ILE A 28 -9.36 -3.86 3.94
CA ILE A 28 -9.89 -4.10 2.58
C ILE A 28 -9.71 -5.58 2.21
N ILE A 29 -8.52 -6.14 2.41
CA ILE A 29 -8.26 -7.55 2.07
C ILE A 29 -9.09 -8.50 2.95
N LYS A 30 -9.31 -8.15 4.23
CA LYS A 30 -10.23 -8.85 5.13
C LYS A 30 -11.65 -8.81 4.60
N LYS A 31 -12.12 -7.63 4.18
CA LYS A 31 -13.48 -7.44 3.64
C LYS A 31 -13.70 -8.26 2.37
N LEU A 32 -12.66 -8.43 1.55
CA LEU A 32 -12.69 -9.27 0.35
C LEU A 32 -12.61 -10.78 0.64
N GLY A 33 -12.38 -11.19 1.89
CA GLY A 33 -12.23 -12.61 2.26
C GLY A 33 -10.96 -13.25 1.69
N ARG A 34 -9.91 -12.45 1.42
CA ARG A 34 -8.72 -12.89 0.69
C ARG A 34 -7.48 -13.16 1.55
N ILE A 35 -7.50 -12.82 2.83
CA ILE A 35 -6.32 -12.89 3.72
C ILE A 35 -5.64 -14.27 3.73
N ALA A 36 -6.41 -15.35 3.84
CA ALA A 36 -5.85 -16.70 4.02
C ALA A 36 -5.83 -17.55 2.74
N ASN A 37 -6.62 -17.18 1.73
CA ASN A 37 -6.96 -18.09 0.63
C ASN A 37 -6.27 -17.76 -0.69
N ARG A 38 -5.74 -16.54 -0.85
CA ARG A 38 -5.14 -16.07 -2.11
C ARG A 38 -4.08 -15.01 -1.84
N LYS A 39 -3.03 -15.02 -2.66
CA LYS A 39 -2.12 -13.88 -2.74
C LYS A 39 -2.83 -12.67 -3.35
N SER A 40 -2.71 -11.54 -2.68
CA SER A 40 -3.25 -10.24 -3.09
C SER A 40 -2.08 -9.30 -3.34
N VAL A 41 -2.03 -8.71 -4.53
CA VAL A 41 -1.08 -7.65 -4.87
C VAL A 41 -1.78 -6.31 -4.71
N ILE A 42 -1.17 -5.40 -3.96
CA ILE A 42 -1.67 -4.07 -3.67
C ILE A 42 -0.72 -3.09 -4.35
N ILE A 43 -1.26 -2.39 -5.33
CA ILE A 43 -0.52 -1.36 -6.06
C ILE A 43 -0.70 -0.04 -5.33
N ILE A 44 0.41 0.56 -4.90
CA ILE A 44 0.43 1.89 -4.29
C ILE A 44 1.10 2.85 -5.26
N GLU A 45 0.44 3.98 -5.49
CA GLU A 45 0.96 5.11 -6.26
C GLU A 45 1.04 6.35 -5.36
N GLY A 46 2.08 7.16 -5.53
CA GLY A 46 2.22 8.45 -4.87
C GLY A 46 3.58 8.69 -4.23
N GLY A 47 4.03 9.95 -4.28
CA GLY A 47 5.38 10.37 -3.88
C GLY A 47 5.74 10.05 -2.42
N LEU A 48 4.76 9.94 -1.52
CA LEU A 48 5.01 9.56 -0.13
C LEU A 48 5.53 8.12 -0.03
N TYR A 49 4.87 7.17 -0.71
CA TYR A 49 5.32 5.78 -0.73
C TYR A 49 6.59 5.62 -1.58
N GLU A 50 6.71 6.38 -2.68
CA GLU A 50 7.81 6.31 -3.64
C GLU A 50 9.14 6.86 -3.08
N HIS A 51 9.12 8.02 -2.43
CA HIS A 51 10.34 8.73 -2.04
C HIS A 51 10.62 8.67 -0.54
N TYR A 52 9.63 8.40 0.32
CA TYR A 52 9.84 8.37 1.76
C TYR A 52 10.02 6.95 2.30
N ARG A 53 11.28 6.48 2.34
CA ARG A 53 11.63 5.12 2.78
C ARG A 53 11.15 4.76 4.19
N ILE A 54 11.18 5.71 5.13
CA ILE A 54 10.74 5.49 6.52
C ILE A 54 9.25 5.15 6.56
N PHE A 55 8.43 5.93 5.85
CA PHE A 55 6.99 5.66 5.71
C PHE A 55 6.73 4.27 5.11
N ARG A 56 7.45 3.91 4.04
CA ARG A 56 7.33 2.59 3.40
C ARG A 56 7.62 1.48 4.39
N ASN A 57 8.71 1.58 5.16
CA ASN A 57 9.08 0.57 6.13
C ASN A 57 8.00 0.40 7.21
N TYR A 58 7.53 1.50 7.82
CA TYR A 58 6.47 1.44 8.83
C TYR A 58 5.18 0.83 8.27
N LEU A 59 4.83 1.10 7.00
CA LEU A 59 3.66 0.51 6.37
C LEU A 59 3.81 -1.01 6.26
N HIS A 60 4.93 -1.49 5.69
CA HIS A 60 5.20 -2.93 5.56
C HIS A 60 5.25 -3.64 6.91
N SER A 61 5.97 -3.07 7.89
CA SER A 61 6.03 -3.61 9.26
C SER A 61 4.65 -3.67 9.90
N SER A 62 3.82 -2.64 9.74
CA SER A 62 2.46 -2.63 10.31
C SER A 62 1.55 -3.72 9.73
N VAL A 63 1.65 -3.97 8.42
CA VAL A 63 0.90 -5.05 7.76
C VAL A 63 1.37 -6.41 8.27
N TRP A 64 2.68 -6.60 8.36
CA TRP A 64 3.28 -7.84 8.88
C TRP A 64 2.88 -8.08 10.34
N GLU A 65 2.94 -7.08 11.21
CA GLU A 65 2.53 -7.18 12.62
C GLU A 65 1.05 -7.57 12.78
N MET A 66 0.16 -7.04 11.92
CA MET A 66 -1.28 -7.31 12.00
C MET A 66 -1.67 -8.72 11.50
N LEU A 67 -0.90 -9.28 10.58
CA LEU A 67 -1.21 -10.56 9.93
C LEU A 67 -0.39 -11.73 10.47
N GLY A 68 0.78 -11.44 11.03
CA GLY A 68 1.75 -12.45 11.43
C GLY A 68 2.39 -13.16 10.25
N ASN A 69 3.35 -14.02 10.57
CA ASN A 69 4.23 -14.69 9.60
C ASN A 69 3.48 -15.60 8.60
N GLU A 70 2.34 -16.18 9.00
CA GLU A 70 1.61 -17.12 8.14
C GLU A 70 0.79 -16.43 7.05
N LEU A 71 0.31 -15.21 7.30
CA LEU A 71 -0.65 -14.51 6.44
C LEU A 71 -0.04 -13.29 5.74
N SER A 72 1.08 -12.75 6.24
CA SER A 72 1.75 -11.59 5.64
C SER A 72 2.20 -11.85 4.20
N ASP A 73 2.64 -13.07 3.90
CA ASP A 73 3.14 -13.46 2.57
C ASP A 73 2.02 -13.49 1.50
N ASN A 74 0.76 -13.43 1.92
CA ASN A 74 -0.38 -13.30 1.04
C ASN A 74 -0.66 -11.84 0.63
N ILE A 75 0.03 -10.86 1.20
CA ILE A 75 -0.16 -9.44 0.91
C ILE A 75 1.16 -8.87 0.36
N ILE A 76 1.19 -8.66 -0.95
CA ILE A 76 2.36 -8.10 -1.64
C ILE A 76 2.06 -6.65 -1.98
N VAL A 77 2.79 -5.72 -1.39
CA VAL A 77 2.61 -4.28 -1.61
C VAL A 77 3.69 -3.76 -2.56
N GLU A 78 3.28 -3.36 -3.77
CA GLU A 78 4.19 -2.91 -4.83
C GLU A 78 3.95 -1.45 -5.20
N HIS A 79 5.03 -0.78 -5.62
CA HIS A 79 4.94 0.53 -6.22
C HIS A 79 4.63 0.40 -7.71
N SER A 80 3.69 1.21 -8.22
CA SER A 80 3.47 1.37 -9.66
C SER A 80 3.75 2.81 -10.07
N HIS A 81 4.38 2.97 -11.23
CA HIS A 81 4.55 4.26 -11.86
C HIS A 81 3.57 4.38 -13.03
N GLY A 82 2.52 5.19 -12.87
CA GLY A 82 1.57 5.51 -13.95
C GLY A 82 0.52 4.43 -14.25
N GLY A 83 0.23 3.54 -13.31
CA GLY A 83 -0.79 2.50 -13.42
C GLY A 83 -2.21 3.06 -13.58
N SER A 84 -2.50 4.24 -13.04
CA SER A 84 -3.75 4.97 -13.32
C SER A 84 -3.89 5.37 -14.80
N GLY A 85 -2.83 5.85 -15.43
CA GLY A 85 -2.81 6.20 -16.86
C GLY A 85 -2.95 4.98 -17.76
N ALA A 86 -2.17 3.93 -17.50
CA ALA A 86 -2.27 2.67 -18.22
C ALA A 86 -3.65 2.00 -18.02
N GLY A 87 -4.17 2.02 -16.79
CA GLY A 87 -5.49 1.49 -16.44
C GLY A 87 -6.62 2.19 -17.19
N ALA A 88 -6.56 3.52 -17.34
CA ALA A 88 -7.52 4.26 -18.14
C ALA A 88 -7.52 3.85 -19.62
N LEU A 89 -6.33 3.61 -20.20
CA LEU A 89 -6.20 3.11 -21.57
C LEU A 89 -6.78 1.69 -21.73
N PHE A 90 -6.48 0.78 -20.81
CA PHE A 90 -7.04 -0.56 -20.83
C PHE A 90 -8.57 -0.56 -20.68
N LEU A 91 -9.10 0.30 -19.80
CA LEU A 91 -10.54 0.45 -19.64
C LEU A 91 -11.19 0.96 -20.93
N ALA A 92 -10.62 2.00 -21.56
CA ALA A 92 -11.11 2.51 -22.84
C ALA A 92 -11.06 1.46 -23.96
N ALA A 93 -9.97 0.67 -24.03
CA ALA A 93 -9.85 -0.42 -25.00
C ALA A 93 -10.91 -1.51 -24.78
N SER A 94 -11.23 -1.85 -23.53
CA SER A 94 -12.24 -2.85 -23.19
C SER A 94 -13.68 -2.43 -23.51
N GLN A 95 -13.93 -1.13 -23.70
CA GLN A 95 -15.24 -0.59 -24.03
C GLN A 95 -15.49 -0.45 -25.55
N ASN A 96 -14.52 -0.81 -26.39
CA ASN A 96 -14.69 -0.78 -27.84
C ASN A 96 -15.37 -2.08 -28.34
N PRO A 97 -16.58 -2.01 -28.93
CA PRO A 97 -17.30 -3.18 -29.44
C PRO A 97 -16.77 -3.70 -30.78
N THR A 98 -15.65 -3.18 -31.30
CA THR A 98 -15.14 -3.47 -32.65
C THR A 98 -14.00 -4.49 -32.69
N VAL A 99 -13.71 -5.17 -31.58
CA VAL A 99 -12.79 -6.32 -31.55
C VAL A 99 -13.55 -7.54 -31.03
N SER A 100 -14.47 -8.06 -31.84
CA SER A 100 -15.09 -9.38 -31.69
C SER A 100 -15.17 -10.06 -33.05
#